data_AF-A0A8H3J7Z2-F1
#
_entry.id   AF-A0A8H3J7Z2-F1
#
_cell.length_a   1.000
_cell.length_b   1.000
_cell.length_c   1.000
_cell.angle_alpha   90.00
_cell.angle_beta   90.00
_cell.angle_gamma   90.00
#
_symmetry.space_group_name_H-M   'P 1'
#
loop_
_entity.id
_entity.type
_entity.pdbx_description
1 polymer ?
#
loop_
_entity_poly.entity_id
_entity_poly.type
_entity_poly.pdbx_seq_one_letter_code
_entity_poly.pdbx_strand_id
1 'polypeptide(L)'
;MLKSVASDQQIVTGLSILAAGYAKRCTINVYHWQVVVYLAWMSSGTHLITLSVLRTYLREKHILRVARVAGMLILFFMLCIAIVPTGSQTYYSIITGYFYGDYSACGVPSACFWRFKYWNGWRWDAGLSLFLLVSNYTARAAALFESSEAFFTRNIRDRLLGKVGRALDRKVQQIRDRDAHQQKASWAQILSYRTYLATYAVTLASLELYSSFLAPLLWVLLNLVWGSLQLLNPRTGLAEQGQIAEENTFGFGQIIPLMLLALPLVAAFDAYYGRLNPNLRARV
;
A
#
# COMPACT_ATOMS: atom_id res chain seq x y z
N MET A 1 22.00 3.90 7.83
CA MET A 1 21.65 2.98 8.92
C MET A 1 20.23 3.19 9.45
N LEU A 2 19.82 4.39 9.89
CA LEU A 2 18.48 4.62 10.49
C LEU A 2 17.29 4.08 9.68
N LYS A 3 17.26 4.36 8.37
CA LYS A 3 16.20 3.88 7.45
C LYS A 3 16.10 2.35 7.37
N SER A 4 17.22 1.64 7.55
CA SER A 4 17.27 0.18 7.54
C SER A 4 16.67 -0.40 8.82
N VAL A 5 17.05 0.15 9.98
CA VAL A 5 16.59 -0.32 11.29
C VAL A 5 15.08 -0.15 11.46
N ALA A 6 14.55 1.01 11.06
CA ALA A 6 13.10 1.25 11.10
C ALA A 6 12.34 0.27 10.18
N SER A 7 12.88 -0.06 9.01
CA SER A 7 12.28 -1.05 8.09
C SER A 7 12.23 -2.45 8.68
N ASP A 8 13.31 -2.86 9.33
CA ASP A 8 13.48 -4.19 9.91
C ASP A 8 12.62 -4.33 11.19
N GLN A 9 12.40 -3.24 11.93
CA GLN A 9 11.45 -3.23 13.04
C GLN A 9 10.01 -3.42 12.55
N GLN A 10 9.60 -2.78 11.45
CA GLN A 10 8.25 -2.92 10.93
C GLN A 10 7.92 -4.35 10.51
N ILE A 11 8.79 -5.00 9.73
CA ILE A 11 8.53 -6.38 9.29
C ILE A 11 8.41 -7.37 10.46
N VAL A 12 9.27 -7.24 11.47
CA VAL A 12 9.22 -8.04 12.71
C VAL A 12 7.94 -7.74 13.49
N THR A 13 7.50 -6.48 13.51
CA THR A 13 6.27 -6.06 14.18
C THR A 13 5.03 -6.67 13.52
N GLY A 14 4.92 -6.58 12.19
CA GLY A 14 3.83 -7.21 11.43
C GLY A 14 3.78 -8.73 11.61
N LEU A 15 4.94 -9.40 11.55
CA LEU A 15 5.03 -10.85 11.79
C LEU A 15 4.63 -11.23 13.22
N SER A 16 5.10 -10.47 14.21
CA SER A 16 4.80 -10.73 15.62
C SER A 16 3.30 -10.55 15.92
N ILE A 17 2.69 -9.50 15.37
CA ILE A 17 1.25 -9.22 15.51
C ILE A 17 0.43 -10.37 14.94
N LEU A 18 0.72 -10.82 13.71
CA LEU A 18 0.00 -11.93 13.11
C LEU A 18 0.27 -13.24 13.86
N ALA A 19 1.52 -13.55 14.21
CA ALA A 19 1.87 -14.77 14.93
C ALA A 19 1.12 -14.87 16.27
N ALA A 20 1.09 -13.77 17.05
CA ALA A 20 0.33 -13.69 18.29
C ALA A 20 -1.19 -13.84 18.04
N GLY A 21 -1.73 -13.16 17.02
CA GLY A 21 -3.13 -13.27 16.63
C GLY A 21 -3.54 -14.69 16.26
N TYR A 22 -2.73 -15.38 15.45
CA TYR A 22 -2.94 -16.78 15.10
C TYR A 22 -2.88 -17.71 16.30
N ALA A 23 -1.92 -17.51 17.20
CA ALA A 23 -1.78 -18.30 18.43
C ALA A 23 -2.98 -18.10 19.37
N LYS A 24 -3.56 -16.89 19.39
CA LYS A 24 -4.68 -16.53 20.26
C LYS A 24 -6.05 -16.52 19.59
N ARG A 25 -6.17 -17.01 18.34
CA ARG A 25 -7.41 -16.98 17.53
C ARG A 25 -8.66 -17.58 18.22
N CYS A 26 -8.47 -18.54 19.13
CA CYS A 26 -9.58 -19.15 19.89
C CYS A 26 -10.06 -18.30 21.07
N THR A 27 -9.24 -17.35 21.51
CA THR A 27 -9.47 -16.48 22.68
C THR A 27 -9.86 -15.07 22.28
N ILE A 28 -9.30 -14.55 21.18
CA ILE A 28 -9.60 -13.19 20.72
C ILE A 28 -10.91 -13.17 19.91
N ASN A 29 -11.68 -12.12 20.12
CA ASN A 29 -12.94 -11.91 19.43
C ASN A 29 -12.73 -11.42 17.98
N VAL A 30 -13.83 -11.28 17.24
CA VAL A 30 -13.85 -10.79 15.86
C VAL A 30 -13.24 -9.38 15.74
N TYR A 31 -13.54 -8.50 16.69
CA TYR A 31 -13.00 -7.14 16.70
C TYR A 31 -11.47 -7.12 16.84
N HIS A 32 -10.90 -7.82 17.82
CA HIS A 32 -9.44 -7.91 18.01
C HIS A 32 -8.75 -8.60 16.83
N TRP A 33 -9.40 -9.59 16.20
CA TRP A 33 -8.89 -10.19 14.97
C TRP A 33 -8.78 -9.16 13.84
N GLN A 34 -9.81 -8.35 13.61
CA GLN A 34 -9.77 -7.26 12.65
C GLN A 34 -8.60 -6.30 12.93
N VAL A 35 -8.45 -5.88 14.19
CA VAL A 35 -7.36 -4.99 14.59
C VAL A 35 -6.00 -5.61 14.26
N VAL A 36 -5.78 -6.87 14.62
CA VAL A 36 -4.54 -7.62 14.30
C VAL A 36 -4.25 -7.63 12.78
N VAL A 37 -5.25 -7.99 11.96
CA VAL A 37 -5.07 -8.10 10.50
C VAL A 37 -4.70 -6.76 9.88
N TYR A 38 -5.42 -5.69 10.22
CA TYR A 38 -5.21 -4.40 9.59
C TYR A 38 -4.01 -3.64 10.17
N LEU A 39 -3.59 -3.88 11.43
CA LEU A 39 -2.31 -3.39 11.93
C LEU A 39 -1.12 -4.04 11.21
N ALA A 40 -1.17 -5.36 11.00
CA ALA A 40 -0.16 -6.06 10.24
C ALA A 40 -0.11 -5.60 8.77
N TRP A 41 -1.27 -5.32 8.18
CA TRP A 41 -1.38 -4.70 6.85
C TRP A 41 -0.66 -3.34 6.80
N MET A 42 -0.87 -2.45 7.77
CA MET A 42 -0.21 -1.14 7.83
C MET A 42 1.30 -1.27 7.98
N SER A 43 1.74 -2.19 8.83
CA SER A 43 3.15 -2.47 9.05
C SER A 43 3.82 -2.97 7.76
N SER A 44 3.14 -3.86 7.04
CA SER A 44 3.51 -4.30 5.69
C SER A 44 3.63 -3.12 4.71
N GLY A 45 2.62 -2.24 4.61
CA GLY A 45 2.66 -1.08 3.72
C GLY A 45 3.84 -0.15 3.99
N THR A 46 4.12 0.10 5.27
CA THR A 46 5.27 0.92 5.71
C THR A 46 6.61 0.28 5.33
N HIS A 47 6.72 -1.04 5.48
CA HIS A 47 7.92 -1.78 5.06
C HIS A 47 8.15 -1.66 3.54
N LEU A 48 7.09 -1.79 2.73
CA LEU A 48 7.17 -1.66 1.27
C LEU A 48 7.59 -0.27 0.79
N ILE A 49 7.13 0.80 1.46
CA ILE A 49 7.60 2.17 1.20
C ILE A 49 9.10 2.24 1.47
N THR A 50 9.54 1.68 2.60
CA THR A 50 10.95 1.76 3.00
C THR A 50 11.86 0.99 2.03
N LEU A 51 11.44 -0.18 1.56
CA LEU A 51 12.13 -0.93 0.52
C LEU A 51 12.29 -0.12 -0.77
N SER A 52 11.28 0.68 -1.12
CA SER A 52 11.30 1.53 -2.32
C SER A 52 12.36 2.63 -2.19
N VAL A 53 12.52 3.21 -1.00
CA VAL A 53 13.55 4.21 -0.70
C VAL A 53 14.95 3.59 -0.63
N LEU A 54 15.06 2.34 -0.16
CA LEU A 54 16.35 1.66 0.06
C LEU A 54 16.81 0.81 -1.14
N ARG A 55 16.04 0.77 -2.23
CA ARG A 55 16.26 -0.10 -3.41
C ARG A 55 17.70 -0.05 -3.93
N THR A 56 18.26 1.15 -4.12
CA THR A 56 19.63 1.33 -4.64
C THR A 56 20.68 0.75 -3.71
N TYR A 57 20.55 0.99 -2.40
CA TYR A 57 21.46 0.46 -1.38
C TYR A 57 21.37 -1.07 -1.25
N LEU A 58 20.16 -1.63 -1.34
CA LEU A 58 19.97 -3.08 -1.32
C LEU A 58 20.41 -3.76 -2.61
N ARG A 59 20.62 -3.00 -3.69
CA ARG A 59 21.15 -3.54 -4.94
C ARG A 59 22.57 -4.10 -4.76
N GLU A 60 23.37 -3.47 -3.91
CA GLU A 60 24.76 -3.87 -3.67
C GLU A 60 24.88 -4.97 -2.59
N LYS A 61 23.91 -5.08 -1.68
CA LYS A 61 23.93 -6.02 -0.54
C LYS A 61 22.88 -7.13 -0.70
N HIS A 62 23.20 -8.16 -1.46
CA HIS A 62 22.29 -9.27 -1.81
C HIS A 62 21.70 -10.00 -0.59
N ILE A 63 22.49 -10.33 0.43
CA ILE A 63 22.02 -11.07 1.62
C ILE A 63 20.91 -10.29 2.35
N LEU A 64 21.14 -8.99 2.59
CA LEU A 64 20.18 -8.10 3.23
C LEU A 64 18.90 -7.92 2.40
N ARG A 65 18.99 -8.03 1.07
CA ARG A 65 17.83 -8.01 0.18
C ARG A 65 17.02 -9.29 0.31
N VAL A 66 17.67 -10.46 0.24
CA VAL A 66 17.01 -11.78 0.32
C VAL A 66 16.27 -11.94 1.65
N ALA A 67 16.90 -11.56 2.77
CA ALA A 67 16.26 -11.65 4.09
C ALA A 67 14.96 -10.81 4.18
N ARG A 68 14.98 -9.58 3.65
CA ARG A 68 13.80 -8.71 3.65
C ARG A 68 12.69 -9.21 2.74
N VAL A 69 13.05 -9.70 1.55
CA VAL A 69 12.09 -10.31 0.62
C VAL A 69 11.47 -11.57 1.23
N ALA A 70 12.27 -12.41 1.89
CA ALA A 70 11.78 -13.61 2.56
C ALA A 70 10.76 -13.25 3.65
N GLY A 71 11.10 -12.29 4.53
CA GLY A 71 10.15 -11.81 5.54
C GLY A 71 8.88 -11.22 4.94
N MET A 72 9.00 -10.50 3.82
CA MET A 72 7.88 -9.90 3.10
C MET A 72 6.96 -10.99 2.53
N LEU A 73 7.53 -12.04 1.94
CA LEU A 73 6.76 -13.18 1.44
C LEU A 73 6.04 -13.92 2.56
N ILE A 74 6.69 -14.14 3.71
CA ILE A 74 6.06 -14.78 4.87
C ILE A 74 4.88 -13.92 5.35
N LEU A 75 5.09 -12.62 5.52
CA LEU A 75 4.05 -11.69 5.96
C LEU A 75 2.89 -11.62 4.95
N PHE A 76 3.18 -11.66 3.65
CA PHE A 76 2.18 -11.71 2.58
C PHE A 76 1.28 -12.92 2.71
N PHE A 77 1.84 -14.13 2.82
CA PHE A 77 1.05 -15.35 2.92
C PHE A 77 0.21 -15.36 4.20
N MET A 78 0.79 -14.93 5.33
CA MET A 78 0.03 -14.78 6.57
C MET A 78 -1.13 -13.79 6.42
N LEU A 79 -0.92 -12.63 5.78
CA LEU A 79 -2.00 -11.65 5.53
C LEU A 79 -3.09 -12.19 4.60
N CYS A 80 -2.72 -12.85 3.50
CA CYS A 80 -3.67 -13.48 2.59
C CYS A 80 -4.57 -14.48 3.33
N ILE A 81 -3.97 -15.37 4.13
CA ILE A 81 -4.70 -16.34 4.94
C ILE A 81 -5.55 -15.64 6.01
N ALA A 82 -5.07 -14.53 6.58
CA ALA A 82 -5.80 -13.80 7.63
C ALA A 82 -7.03 -13.04 7.12
N ILE A 83 -7.04 -12.63 5.84
CA ILE A 83 -8.16 -11.93 5.19
C ILE A 83 -9.32 -12.90 4.89
N VAL A 84 -9.04 -14.18 4.62
CA VAL A 84 -10.03 -15.23 4.32
C VAL A 84 -11.25 -15.20 5.27
N PRO A 85 -11.09 -15.28 6.61
CA PRO A 85 -12.24 -15.22 7.53
C PRO A 85 -12.95 -13.86 7.55
N THR A 86 -12.22 -12.76 7.28
CA THR A 86 -12.79 -11.39 7.28
C THR A 86 -13.67 -11.10 6.06
N GLY A 87 -13.58 -11.94 5.02
CA GLY A 87 -14.30 -11.73 3.77
C GLY A 87 -15.74 -12.23 3.75
N SER A 88 -16.18 -12.94 4.78
CA SER A 88 -17.56 -13.45 4.83
C SER A 88 -18.56 -12.34 5.14
N GLN A 89 -19.76 -12.48 4.59
CA GLN A 89 -20.85 -11.52 4.85
C GLN A 89 -21.24 -11.51 6.34
N THR A 90 -21.29 -12.69 6.98
CA THR A 90 -21.59 -12.79 8.43
C THR A 90 -20.54 -12.07 9.28
N TYR A 91 -19.25 -12.21 8.94
CA TYR A 91 -18.18 -11.52 9.67
C TYR A 91 -18.40 -10.01 9.67
N TYR A 92 -18.77 -9.46 8.50
CA TYR A 92 -19.04 -8.04 8.36
C TYR A 92 -20.26 -7.56 9.14
N SER A 93 -21.37 -8.29 9.08
CA SER A 93 -22.57 -7.92 9.84
C SER A 93 -22.26 -7.81 11.32
N ILE A 94 -21.53 -8.80 11.86
CA ILE A 94 -21.13 -8.80 13.26
C ILE A 94 -20.23 -7.60 13.57
N ILE A 95 -19.20 -7.34 12.77
CA ILE A 95 -18.21 -6.29 13.07
C ILE A 95 -18.76 -4.86 12.90
N THR A 96 -19.83 -4.68 12.13
CA THR A 96 -20.51 -3.39 11.98
C THR A 96 -21.61 -3.15 13.01
N GLY A 97 -21.74 -4.04 14.00
CA GLY A 97 -22.74 -3.89 15.05
C GLY A 97 -24.15 -4.26 14.62
N TYR A 98 -24.31 -4.95 13.48
CA TYR A 98 -25.57 -5.62 13.15
C TYR A 98 -25.61 -6.97 13.87
N PHE A 99 -26.48 -7.06 14.88
CA PHE A 99 -26.75 -8.26 15.66
C PHE A 99 -27.03 -9.47 14.75
N TYR A 100 -26.23 -10.53 14.88
CA TYR A 100 -26.56 -11.86 14.37
C TYR A 100 -27.19 -12.65 15.52
N GLY A 101 -28.47 -12.40 15.80
CA GLY A 101 -29.10 -12.85 17.05
C GLY A 101 -28.58 -12.08 18.26
N ASP A 102 -28.32 -12.74 19.39
CA ASP A 102 -27.89 -12.11 20.65
C ASP A 102 -26.38 -11.77 20.73
N TYR A 103 -25.60 -12.00 19.66
CA TYR A 103 -24.14 -11.93 19.73
C TYR A 103 -23.56 -10.66 19.07
N SER A 104 -22.66 -9.96 19.78
CA SER A 104 -21.88 -8.81 19.29
C SER A 104 -20.46 -9.19 18.83
N ALA A 105 -19.78 -8.31 18.09
CA ALA A 105 -18.40 -8.51 17.62
C ALA A 105 -17.39 -8.75 18.75
N CYS A 106 -17.70 -8.22 19.94
CA CYS A 106 -16.86 -8.32 21.12
C CYS A 106 -16.97 -9.69 21.82
N GLY A 107 -18.06 -10.44 21.59
CA GLY A 107 -18.34 -11.71 22.26
C GLY A 107 -18.06 -12.97 21.42
N VAL A 108 -17.96 -12.86 20.09
CA VAL A 108 -17.77 -14.02 19.22
C VAL A 108 -16.28 -14.29 18.99
N PRO A 109 -15.75 -15.48 19.33
CA PRO A 109 -14.38 -15.86 19.02
C PRO A 109 -14.11 -15.86 17.51
N SER A 110 -12.97 -15.29 17.10
CA SER A 110 -12.58 -15.23 15.68
C SER A 110 -12.39 -16.62 15.06
N ALA A 111 -12.02 -17.63 15.87
CA ALA A 111 -11.90 -19.04 15.46
C ALA A 111 -13.15 -19.60 14.79
N CYS A 112 -14.36 -19.11 15.11
CA CYS A 112 -15.60 -19.59 14.50
C CYS A 112 -15.60 -19.39 12.97
N PHE A 113 -15.07 -18.26 12.50
CA PHE A 113 -15.06 -17.89 11.08
C PHE A 113 -14.06 -18.66 10.21
N TRP A 114 -13.20 -19.47 10.83
CA TRP A 114 -12.32 -20.40 10.12
C TRP A 114 -13.05 -21.66 9.64
N ARG A 115 -14.26 -21.91 10.13
CA ARG A 115 -15.07 -23.06 9.70
C ARG A 115 -15.92 -22.67 8.50
N PHE A 116 -15.97 -23.55 7.49
CA PHE A 116 -16.77 -23.38 6.27
C PHE A 116 -18.25 -23.06 6.52
N LYS A 117 -18.81 -23.46 7.67
CA LYS A 117 -20.21 -23.15 8.04
C LYS A 117 -20.52 -21.64 8.07
N TYR A 118 -19.54 -20.79 8.37
CA TYR A 118 -19.72 -19.33 8.48
C TYR A 118 -19.29 -18.59 7.21
N TRP A 119 -18.99 -19.33 6.14
CA TRP A 119 -18.72 -18.80 4.81
C TRP A 119 -20.04 -18.71 4.02
N ASN A 120 -20.69 -17.55 4.06
CA ASN A 120 -21.98 -17.29 3.42
C ASN A 120 -21.89 -16.36 2.20
N GLY A 121 -20.74 -16.36 1.53
CA GLY A 121 -20.46 -15.52 0.37
C GLY A 121 -19.27 -14.62 0.58
N TRP A 122 -18.65 -14.21 -0.52
CA TRP A 122 -17.48 -13.35 -0.54
C TRP A 122 -17.88 -11.91 -0.83
N ARG A 123 -17.54 -10.98 0.07
CA ARG A 123 -17.90 -9.58 -0.07
C ARG A 123 -16.89 -8.80 -0.93
N TRP A 124 -17.38 -7.77 -1.62
CA TRP A 124 -16.59 -6.98 -2.56
C TRP A 124 -15.41 -6.24 -1.92
N ASP A 125 -15.56 -5.78 -0.69
CA ASP A 125 -14.51 -5.05 0.02
C ASP A 125 -13.34 -5.97 0.42
N ALA A 126 -13.60 -7.24 0.76
CA ALA A 126 -12.56 -8.24 0.98
C ALA A 126 -11.88 -8.65 -0.33
N GLY A 127 -12.64 -8.70 -1.44
CA GLY A 127 -12.07 -8.85 -2.79
C GLY A 127 -11.15 -7.69 -3.15
N LEU A 128 -11.57 -6.45 -2.87
CA LEU A 128 -10.77 -5.26 -3.06
C LEU A 128 -9.53 -5.24 -2.15
N SER A 129 -9.66 -5.64 -0.89
CA SER A 129 -8.52 -5.84 0.01
C SER A 129 -7.53 -6.86 -0.58
N LEU A 130 -7.98 -8.04 -0.97
CA LEU A 130 -7.07 -9.04 -1.53
C LEU A 130 -6.39 -8.52 -2.81
N PHE A 131 -7.13 -7.85 -3.69
CA PHE A 131 -6.58 -7.23 -4.90
C PHE A 131 -5.52 -6.16 -4.58
N LEU A 132 -5.81 -5.24 -3.66
CA LEU A 132 -4.89 -4.18 -3.24
C LEU A 132 -3.63 -4.76 -2.60
N LEU A 133 -3.77 -5.77 -1.74
CA LEU A 133 -2.65 -6.48 -1.13
C LEU A 133 -1.76 -7.14 -2.20
N VAL A 134 -2.35 -7.99 -3.04
CA VAL A 134 -1.63 -8.75 -4.07
C VAL A 134 -0.94 -7.81 -5.06
N SER A 135 -1.66 -6.81 -5.55
CA SER A 135 -1.09 -5.83 -6.49
C SER A 135 0.04 -5.02 -5.88
N ASN A 136 -0.05 -4.61 -4.61
CA ASN A 136 1.02 -3.88 -3.93
C ASN A 136 2.26 -4.77 -3.77
N TYR A 137 2.10 -5.99 -3.27
CA TYR A 137 3.23 -6.92 -3.12
C TYR A 137 3.88 -7.27 -4.47
N THR A 138 3.06 -7.52 -5.49
CA THR A 138 3.53 -7.86 -6.84
C THR A 138 4.27 -6.70 -7.47
N ALA A 139 3.75 -5.47 -7.37
CA ALA A 139 4.42 -4.29 -7.90
C ALA A 139 5.80 -4.08 -7.25
N ARG A 140 5.93 -4.37 -5.95
CA ARG A 140 7.21 -4.24 -5.22
C ARG A 140 8.18 -5.35 -5.55
N ALA A 141 7.68 -6.58 -5.66
CA ALA A 141 8.48 -7.70 -6.12
C ALA A 141 9.01 -7.45 -7.54
N ALA A 142 8.16 -7.01 -8.46
CA ALA A 142 8.55 -6.65 -9.82
C ALA A 142 9.57 -5.51 -9.84
N ALA A 143 9.38 -4.47 -9.03
CA ALA A 143 10.36 -3.39 -8.91
C ALA A 143 11.73 -3.88 -8.41
N LEU A 144 11.82 -5.00 -7.70
CA LEU A 144 13.11 -5.50 -7.22
C LEU A 144 13.99 -6.08 -8.34
N PHE A 145 13.37 -6.54 -9.44
CA PHE A 145 14.07 -7.12 -10.58
C PHE A 145 14.33 -6.06 -11.66
N GLU A 146 15.59 -5.90 -12.08
CA GLU A 146 15.99 -4.98 -13.18
C GLU A 146 15.24 -5.26 -14.49
N SER A 147 14.92 -6.54 -14.73
CA SER A 147 14.22 -6.98 -15.94
C SER A 147 12.84 -6.36 -16.10
N SER A 148 12.12 -6.06 -15.02
CA SER A 148 10.76 -5.51 -15.08
C SER A 148 10.76 -4.03 -15.49
N GLU A 149 11.75 -3.27 -15.04
CA GLU A 149 11.89 -1.84 -15.38
C GLU A 149 12.33 -1.66 -16.85
N ALA A 150 13.25 -2.52 -17.31
CA ALA A 150 13.66 -2.57 -18.72
C ALA A 150 12.51 -3.01 -19.63
N PHE A 151 11.70 -3.98 -19.20
CA PHE A 151 10.51 -4.42 -19.94
C PHE A 151 9.47 -3.31 -20.06
N PHE A 152 9.12 -2.64 -18.96
CA PHE A 152 8.15 -1.54 -18.98
C PHE A 152 8.60 -0.41 -19.92
N THR A 153 9.87 -0.01 -19.83
CA THR A 153 10.41 1.08 -20.66
C THR A 153 10.40 0.69 -22.14
N ARG A 154 10.98 -0.46 -22.51
CA ARG A 154 11.11 -0.84 -23.93
C ARG A 154 9.81 -1.31 -24.57
N ASN A 155 8.96 -2.04 -23.85
CA ASN A 155 7.78 -2.66 -24.44
C ASN A 155 6.51 -1.83 -24.28
N ILE A 156 6.38 -1.05 -23.20
CA ILE A 156 5.15 -0.30 -22.92
C ILE A 156 5.36 1.16 -23.30
N ARG A 157 6.34 1.85 -22.68
CA ARG A 157 6.58 3.28 -22.91
C ARG A 157 6.92 3.56 -24.37
N ASP A 158 7.95 2.91 -24.92
CA ASP A 158 8.42 3.21 -26.28
C ASP A 158 7.39 2.85 -27.35
N ARG A 159 6.63 1.77 -27.16
CA ARG A 159 5.57 1.37 -28.09
C ARG A 159 4.37 2.32 -28.05
N LEU A 160 3.93 2.74 -26.86
CA LEU A 160 2.79 3.67 -26.71
C LEU A 160 3.16 5.07 -27.20
N LEU A 161 4.28 5.62 -26.73
CA LEU A 161 4.77 6.93 -27.20
C LEU A 161 5.07 6.91 -28.69
N GLY A 162 5.67 5.84 -29.21
CA GLY A 162 5.92 5.71 -30.64
C GLY A 162 4.62 5.65 -31.47
N LYS A 163 3.55 5.00 -30.98
CA LYS A 163 2.25 4.97 -31.67
C LYS A 163 1.57 6.33 -31.68
N VAL A 164 1.48 6.99 -30.53
CA VAL A 164 0.81 8.30 -30.40
C VAL A 164 1.64 9.40 -31.07
N GLY A 165 2.97 9.36 -30.93
CA GLY A 165 3.91 10.25 -31.61
C GLY A 165 3.80 10.17 -33.12
N ARG A 166 3.79 8.96 -33.72
CA ARG A 166 3.58 8.80 -35.16
C ARG A 166 2.23 9.34 -35.64
N ALA A 167 1.17 9.23 -34.83
CA ALA A 167 -0.13 9.79 -35.16
C ALA A 167 -0.11 11.32 -35.16
N LEU A 168 0.59 11.93 -34.18
CA LEU A 168 0.82 13.37 -34.11
C LEU A 168 1.68 13.84 -35.30
N ASP A 169 2.78 13.16 -35.60
CA ASP A 169 3.69 13.50 -36.71
C ASP A 169 2.96 13.48 -38.06
N ARG A 170 2.11 12.49 -38.31
CA ARG A 170 1.26 12.44 -39.51
C ARG A 170 0.34 13.66 -39.62
N LYS A 171 -0.19 14.14 -38.49
CA LYS A 171 -1.03 15.35 -38.50
C LYS A 171 -0.24 16.64 -38.67
N VAL A 172 0.95 16.72 -38.09
CA VAL A 172 1.86 17.85 -38.30
C VAL A 172 2.28 17.92 -39.76
N GLN A 173 2.65 16.80 -40.38
CA GLN A 173 3.00 16.73 -41.80
C GLN A 173 1.83 17.16 -42.69
N GLN A 174 0.61 16.66 -42.44
CA GLN A 174 -0.57 17.07 -43.21
C GLN A 174 -0.86 18.57 -43.18
N ILE A 175 -0.61 19.25 -42.05
CA ILE A 175 -0.77 20.70 -41.94
C ILE A 175 0.35 21.41 -42.71
N ARG A 176 1.60 20.96 -42.54
CA ARG A 176 2.76 21.54 -43.21
C ARG A 176 2.65 21.47 -44.74
N ASP A 177 2.18 20.35 -45.27
CA ASP A 177 1.99 20.16 -46.71
C ASP A 177 0.88 21.08 -47.27
N ARG A 178 -0.16 21.36 -46.47
CA ARG A 178 -1.25 22.28 -46.84
C ARG A 178 -0.80 23.74 -46.85
N ASP A 179 0.00 24.14 -45.86
CA ASP A 179 0.59 25.49 -45.79
C ASP A 179 1.54 25.73 -46.98
N ALA A 180 2.31 24.70 -47.38
CA ALA A 180 3.14 24.75 -48.59
C ALA A 180 2.32 24.99 -49.87
N HIS A 181 1.07 24.50 -49.92
CA HIS A 181 0.11 24.75 -50.99
C HIS A 181 -0.75 26.02 -50.80
N GLN A 182 -0.39 26.92 -49.86
CA GLN A 182 -1.12 28.17 -49.57
C GLN A 182 -2.62 28.00 -49.26
N GLN A 183 -3.05 26.82 -48.80
CA GLN A 183 -4.44 26.60 -48.38
C GLN A 183 -4.64 27.04 -46.93
N LYS A 184 -5.64 27.90 -46.68
CA LYS A 184 -6.03 28.29 -45.31
C LYS A 184 -6.47 27.06 -44.52
N ALA A 185 -5.86 26.84 -43.36
CA ALA A 185 -6.24 25.77 -42.45
C ALA A 185 -7.68 25.96 -41.94
N SER A 186 -8.47 24.89 -41.98
CA SER A 186 -9.82 24.90 -41.41
C SER A 186 -9.76 24.82 -39.88
N TRP A 187 -10.68 25.50 -39.20
CA TRP A 187 -10.82 25.45 -37.74
C TRP A 187 -10.91 24.01 -37.19
N ALA A 188 -11.58 23.11 -37.90
CA ALA A 188 -11.67 21.70 -37.53
C ALA A 188 -10.30 21.01 -37.51
N GLN A 189 -9.38 21.41 -38.40
CA GLN A 189 -8.03 20.85 -38.46
C GLN A 189 -7.18 21.36 -37.29
N ILE A 190 -7.27 22.64 -36.95
CA ILE A 190 -6.60 23.23 -35.77
C ILE A 190 -7.07 22.52 -34.50
N LEU A 191 -8.39 22.30 -34.34
CA LEU A 191 -8.94 21.57 -33.20
C LEU A 191 -8.42 20.13 -33.17
N SER A 192 -8.40 19.44 -34.31
CA SER A 192 -7.87 18.07 -34.39
C SER A 192 -6.38 18.00 -34.00
N TYR A 193 -5.55 18.95 -34.46
CA TYR A 193 -4.15 19.00 -34.08
C TYR A 193 -4.00 19.20 -32.57
N ARG A 194 -4.77 20.10 -31.97
CA ARG A 194 -4.76 20.34 -30.52
C ARG A 194 -5.17 19.11 -29.73
N THR A 195 -6.14 18.32 -30.19
CA THR A 195 -6.51 17.07 -29.52
C THR A 195 -5.43 15.99 -29.64
N TYR A 196 -4.79 15.84 -30.80
CA TYR A 196 -3.63 14.94 -30.95
C TYR A 196 -2.44 15.37 -30.07
N LEU A 197 -2.18 16.68 -29.97
CA LEU A 197 -1.13 17.20 -29.09
C LEU A 197 -1.47 16.98 -27.61
N ALA A 198 -2.71 17.24 -27.21
CA ALA A 198 -3.18 17.01 -25.84
C ALA A 198 -3.11 15.52 -25.46
N THR A 199 -3.55 14.63 -26.35
CA THR A 199 -3.45 13.18 -26.12
C THR A 199 -2.01 12.69 -26.01
N TYR A 200 -1.10 13.20 -26.85
CA TYR A 200 0.33 12.94 -26.72
C TYR A 200 0.88 13.43 -25.38
N ALA A 201 0.60 14.69 -25.01
CA ALA A 201 1.07 15.28 -23.75
C ALA A 201 0.54 14.53 -22.52
N VAL A 202 -0.76 14.18 -22.50
CA VAL A 202 -1.36 13.40 -21.41
C VAL A 202 -0.76 11.99 -21.35
N THR A 203 -0.51 11.35 -22.48
CA THR A 203 0.12 10.03 -22.53
C THR A 203 1.56 10.09 -22.00
N LEU A 204 2.33 11.10 -22.41
CA LEU A 204 3.68 11.34 -21.92
C LEU A 204 3.68 11.59 -20.41
N ALA A 205 2.87 12.52 -19.93
CA ALA A 205 2.76 12.85 -18.51
C ALA A 205 2.33 11.63 -17.68
N SER A 206 1.40 10.83 -18.19
CA SER A 206 0.96 9.59 -17.52
C SER A 206 2.10 8.58 -17.43
N LEU A 207 2.82 8.34 -18.52
CA LEU A 207 3.94 7.39 -18.54
C LEU A 207 5.10 7.86 -17.66
N GLU A 208 5.39 9.16 -17.66
CA GLU A 208 6.38 9.76 -16.76
C GLU A 208 5.95 9.60 -15.30
N LEU A 209 4.68 9.88 -14.98
CA LEU A 209 4.13 9.66 -13.64
C LEU A 209 4.25 8.20 -13.22
N TYR A 210 3.86 7.23 -14.07
CA TYR A 210 3.99 5.81 -13.78
C TYR A 210 5.44 5.35 -13.60
N SER A 211 6.38 5.93 -14.35
CA SER A 211 7.81 5.65 -14.21
C SER A 211 8.47 6.35 -13.01
N SER A 212 7.80 7.36 -12.44
CA SER A 212 8.35 8.15 -11.34
C SER A 212 8.35 7.38 -10.01
N PHE A 213 9.09 7.90 -9.04
CA PHE A 213 9.03 7.44 -7.65
C PHE A 213 7.67 7.72 -6.98
N LEU A 214 6.88 8.67 -7.51
CA LEU A 214 5.63 9.12 -6.90
C LEU A 214 4.47 8.12 -7.09
N ALA A 215 4.28 7.58 -8.30
CA ALA A 215 3.21 6.61 -8.57
C ALA A 215 3.21 5.41 -7.61
N PRO A 216 4.35 4.73 -7.38
CA PRO A 216 4.40 3.69 -6.37
C PRO A 216 4.07 4.20 -4.96
N LEU A 217 4.51 5.40 -4.58
CA LEU A 217 4.21 5.97 -3.27
C LEU A 217 2.70 6.17 -3.10
N LEU A 218 2.04 6.76 -4.10
CA LEU A 218 0.59 6.97 -4.14
C LEU A 218 -0.17 5.64 -4.07
N TRP A 219 0.32 4.59 -4.73
CA TRP A 219 -0.29 3.26 -4.65
C TRP A 219 -0.27 2.68 -3.23
N VAL A 220 0.85 2.86 -2.51
CA VAL A 220 0.91 2.40 -1.10
C VAL A 220 0.06 3.28 -0.21
N LEU A 221 0.03 4.60 -0.43
CA LEU A 221 -0.85 5.50 0.32
C LEU A 221 -2.31 5.10 0.17
N LEU A 222 -2.77 4.78 -1.05
CA LEU A 222 -4.12 4.25 -1.28
C LEU A 222 -4.37 2.96 -0.48
N ASN A 223 -3.40 2.05 -0.46
CA ASN A 223 -3.47 0.81 0.32
C ASN A 223 -3.55 1.06 1.84
N LEU A 224 -2.81 2.05 2.36
CA LEU A 224 -2.83 2.43 3.76
C LEU A 224 -4.15 3.14 4.13
N VAL A 225 -4.68 4.00 3.25
CA VAL A 225 -5.99 4.62 3.44
C VAL A 225 -7.07 3.53 3.48
N TRP A 226 -7.05 2.61 2.52
CA TRP A 226 -8.01 1.51 2.46
C TRP A 226 -8.01 0.66 3.74
N GLY A 227 -6.84 0.19 4.18
CA GLY A 227 -6.76 -0.58 5.42
C GLY A 227 -7.16 0.24 6.66
N SER A 228 -6.98 1.56 6.63
CA SER A 228 -7.35 2.43 7.77
C SER A 228 -8.86 2.56 7.85
N LEU A 229 -9.54 2.69 6.70
CA LEU A 229 -11.00 2.68 6.63
C LEU A 229 -11.56 1.36 7.16
N GLN A 230 -10.96 0.23 6.81
CA GLN A 230 -11.38 -1.09 7.29
C GLN A 230 -11.13 -1.32 8.79
N LEU A 231 -10.22 -0.55 9.39
CA LEU A 231 -9.97 -0.56 10.84
C LEU A 231 -10.91 0.41 11.58
N LEU A 232 -11.10 1.62 11.04
CA LEU A 232 -11.79 2.72 11.72
C LEU A 232 -13.31 2.66 11.57
N ASN A 233 -13.85 2.32 10.39
CA ASN A 233 -15.30 2.31 10.17
C ASN A 233 -16.04 1.33 11.11
N PRO A 234 -15.54 0.10 11.35
CA PRO A 234 -16.19 -0.78 12.32
C PRO A 234 -16.02 -0.26 13.75
N ARG A 235 -14.86 0.32 14.09
CA ARG A 235 -14.61 0.89 15.43
C ARG A 235 -15.59 2.01 15.75
N THR A 236 -15.84 2.93 14.83
CA THR A 236 -16.77 4.05 15.06
C THR A 236 -18.19 3.54 15.29
N GLY A 237 -18.66 2.57 14.49
CA GLY A 237 -19.99 1.97 14.70
C GLY A 237 -20.13 1.26 16.05
N LEU A 238 -19.11 0.50 16.47
CA LEU A 238 -19.11 -0.18 17.78
C LEU A 238 -18.97 0.82 18.95
N ALA A 239 -18.31 1.96 18.75
CA ALA A 239 -18.18 3.01 19.75
C ALA A 239 -19.52 3.68 20.05
N GLU A 240 -20.30 4.00 19.01
CA GLU A 240 -21.64 4.59 19.14
C GLU A 240 -22.60 3.67 19.91
N GLN A 241 -22.42 2.35 19.78
CA GLN A 241 -23.18 1.33 20.51
C GLN A 241 -22.66 1.05 21.93
N GLY A 242 -21.59 1.73 22.37
CA GLY A 242 -20.99 1.52 23.69
C GLY A 242 -20.26 0.18 23.88
N GLN A 243 -20.05 -0.59 22.81
CA GLN A 243 -19.52 -1.97 22.89
C GLN A 243 -17.99 -2.05 23.08
N ILE A 244 -17.29 -0.93 22.92
CA ILE A 244 -15.82 -0.85 23.00
C ILE A 244 -15.35 0.19 24.03
N ALA A 245 -16.18 0.50 25.03
CA ALA A 245 -15.82 1.47 26.07
C ALA A 245 -14.55 1.07 26.84
N GLU A 246 -14.40 -0.23 27.14
CA GLU A 246 -13.21 -0.79 27.82
C GLU A 246 -11.94 -0.62 26.98
N GLU A 247 -12.05 -0.71 25.64
CA GLU A 247 -10.94 -0.58 24.69
C GLU A 247 -10.39 0.85 24.55
N ASN A 248 -11.05 1.84 25.16
CA ASN A 248 -10.56 3.22 25.22
C ASN A 248 -9.66 3.49 26.44
N THR A 249 -9.52 2.50 27.33
CA THR A 249 -8.63 2.61 28.49
C THR A 249 -7.24 2.10 28.13
N PHE A 250 -6.21 2.93 28.33
CA PHE A 250 -4.83 2.54 28.01
C PHE A 250 -4.27 1.61 29.08
N GLY A 251 -3.96 0.37 28.68
CA GLY A 251 -3.25 -0.59 29.52
C GLY A 251 -1.72 -0.45 29.44
N PHE A 252 -1.02 -1.11 30.35
CA PHE A 252 0.46 -1.18 30.36
C PHE A 252 1.05 -1.58 28.99
N GLY A 253 0.44 -2.59 28.34
CA GLY A 253 0.86 -3.09 27.03
C GLY A 253 0.69 -2.11 25.88
N GLN A 254 -0.06 -1.02 26.06
CA GLN A 254 -0.23 0.05 25.06
C GLN A 254 0.64 1.27 25.39
N ILE A 255 0.77 1.63 26.67
CA ILE A 255 1.55 2.79 27.11
C ILE A 255 3.03 2.63 26.76
N ILE A 256 3.63 1.48 27.06
CA ILE A 256 5.07 1.26 26.82
C ILE A 256 5.41 1.39 25.33
N PRO A 257 4.74 0.67 24.39
CA PRO A 257 5.04 0.83 22.97
C PRO A 257 4.86 2.27 22.46
N LEU A 258 3.86 3.01 22.97
CA LEU A 258 3.66 4.42 22.62
C LEU A 258 4.82 5.30 23.08
N MET A 259 5.35 5.08 24.30
CA MET A 259 6.51 5.82 24.80
C MET A 259 7.79 5.45 24.03
N LEU A 260 7.98 4.18 23.68
CA LEU A 260 9.12 3.72 22.89
C LEU A 260 9.09 4.23 21.44
N LEU A 261 7.92 4.63 20.93
CA LEU A 261 7.80 5.28 19.62
C LEU A 261 8.53 6.64 19.57
N ALA A 262 8.85 7.24 20.72
CA ALA A 262 9.67 8.45 20.77
C ALA A 262 11.13 8.22 20.31
N LEU A 263 11.67 7.00 20.45
CA LEU A 263 13.06 6.68 20.12
C LEU A 263 13.43 6.99 18.65
N PRO A 264 12.69 6.52 17.63
CA PRO A 264 13.00 6.88 16.24
C PRO A 264 12.84 8.38 15.95
N LEU A 265 11.97 9.11 16.68
CA LEU A 265 11.82 10.55 16.53
C LEU A 265 13.05 11.30 17.07
N VAL A 266 13.53 10.92 18.25
CA VAL A 266 14.76 11.47 18.84
C VAL A 266 15.95 11.20 17.90
N ALA A 267 16.09 9.96 17.42
CA ALA A 267 17.17 9.61 16.50
C ALA A 267 17.10 10.36 15.16
N ALA A 268 15.90 10.64 14.66
CA ALA A 268 15.71 11.47 13.46
C ALA A 268 16.05 12.94 13.72
N PHE A 269 15.69 13.46 14.88
CA PHE A 269 16.03 14.81 15.34
C PHE A 269 17.55 14.99 15.45
N ASP A 270 18.25 14.06 16.12
CA ASP A 270 19.71 14.07 16.24
C ASP A 270 20.39 14.03 14.86
N ALA A 271 19.89 13.21 13.94
CA ALA A 271 20.43 13.12 12.58
C ALA A 271 20.23 14.42 11.78
N TYR A 272 19.14 15.16 12.02
CA TYR A 272 18.85 16.44 11.38
C TYR A 272 19.78 17.55 11.89
N TYR A 273 19.90 17.70 13.21
CA TYR A 273 20.80 18.70 13.82
C TYR A 273 22.28 18.40 13.55
N GLY A 274 22.67 17.12 13.57
CA GLY A 274 24.02 16.68 13.22
C GLY A 274 24.38 16.88 11.73
N ARG A 275 23.43 17.25 10.86
CA ARG A 275 23.70 17.74 9.50
C ARG A 275 23.82 19.26 9.44
N LEU A 276 23.08 19.98 10.28
CA LEU A 276 23.12 21.45 10.33
C LEU A 276 24.40 21.98 11.01
N ASN A 277 24.96 21.23 11.98
CA ASN A 277 26.21 21.58 12.65
C ASN A 277 27.29 20.51 12.41
N PRO A 278 28.05 20.57 11.30
CA PRO A 278 29.10 19.59 11.00
C PRO A 278 30.23 19.55 12.07
N ASN A 279 30.44 20.64 12.81
CA ASN A 279 31.44 20.72 13.89
C ASN A 279 31.12 19.83 15.10
N LEU A 280 29.86 19.41 15.30
CA LEU A 280 29.49 18.48 16.38
C LEU A 280 29.86 17.02 16.06
N ARG A 281 29.99 16.64 14.78
CA ARG A 281 30.40 15.27 14.39
C ARG A 281 31.87 14.96 14.67
N ALA A 282 32.72 15.97 14.85
CA ALA A 282 34.14 15.78 15.09
C ALA A 282 34.48 15.50 16.57
N ARG A 283 33.50 15.53 17.48
CA ARG A 283 33.69 15.38 18.94
C ARG A 283 33.03 14.13 19.55
N VAL A 284 32.44 13.26 18.72
CA VAL A 284 31.88 11.96 19.12
C VAL A 284 32.52 10.89 18.25
#